data_AF-A0A7W1GFC3-F1
#
_entry.id   AF-A0A7W1GFC3-F1
#
_cell.length_a   1.000
_cell.length_b   1.000
_cell.length_c   1.000
_cell.angle_alpha   90.00
_cell.angle_beta   90.00
_cell.angle_gamma   90.00
#
_symmetry.space_group_name_H-M   'P 1'
#
loop_
_entity.id
_entity.type
_entity.pdbx_description
1 polymer ?
#
loop_
_entity_poly.entity_id
_entity_poly.type
_entity_poly.pdbx_seq_one_letter_code
_entity_poly.pdbx_strand_id
1 'polypeptide(L)' 'MKLISSVKGKWTYLYRAVDKQGRTVDFLLSEKRDMAAAKRFFIKAIENNEAPAKITLDGYEASHRA' A
#
# COMPACT_ATOMS: atom_id res chain seq x y z
N MET A 1 2.82 -4.66 -6.56
CA MET A 1 1.47 -4.12 -6.25
C MET A 1 1.01 -3.07 -7.28
N LYS A 2 0.14 -3.42 -8.24
CA LYS A 2 -0.63 -2.42 -9.03
C LYS A 2 -2.03 -2.95 -9.29
N LEU A 3 -2.97 -2.54 -8.45
CA LEU A 3 -4.39 -2.74 -8.68
C LEU A 3 -5.03 -1.36 -8.71
N ILE A 4 -5.30 -0.86 -9.91
CA ILE A 4 -6.23 0.25 -10.08
C ILE A 4 -7.61 -0.28 -9.69
N SER A 5 -8.28 0.39 -8.76
CA SER A 5 -9.61 -0.02 -8.30
C SER A 5 -10.62 1.04 -8.70
N SER A 6 -11.72 0.62 -9.34
CA SER A 6 -12.86 1.48 -9.60
C SER A 6 -13.75 1.51 -8.35
N VAL A 7 -13.89 2.70 -7.74
CA VAL A 7 -14.76 2.91 -6.59
C VAL A 7 -15.77 3.97 -6.97
N LYS A 8 -17.06 3.59 -7.03
CA LYS A 8 -18.17 4.48 -7.45
C LYS A 8 -17.91 5.17 -8.81
N GLY A 9 -17.30 4.44 -9.76
CA GLY A 9 -17.02 4.96 -11.10
C GLY A 9 -15.76 5.85 -11.21
N LYS A 10 -14.98 5.99 -10.12
CA LYS A 10 -13.69 6.71 -10.14
C LYS A 10 -12.53 5.73 -9.99
N TRP A 11 -11.49 5.91 -10.79
CA TRP A 11 -10.24 5.16 -10.66
C TRP A 11 -9.43 5.67 -9.47
N THR A 12 -9.04 4.75 -8.60
CA THR A 12 -8.23 5.03 -7.41
C THR A 12 -7.07 4.05 -7.31
N TYR A 13 -5.99 4.51 -6.69
CA TYR A 13 -4.84 3.66 -6.35
C TYR A 13 -5.12 2.90 -5.06
N LEU A 14 -5.04 1.58 -5.14
CA LEU A 14 -5.13 0.70 -3.98
C LEU A 14 -3.73 0.36 -3.46
N TYR A 15 -3.46 0.78 -2.24
CA TYR A 15 -2.38 0.27 -1.41
C TYR A 15 -2.96 -0.84 -0.55
N ARG A 16 -2.32 -2.01 -0.53
CA ARG A 16 -2.81 -3.19 0.20
C ARG A 16 -1.64 -3.86 0.92
N ALA A 17 -1.86 -4.32 2.14
CA ALA A 17 -0.94 -5.18 2.85
C ALA A 17 -1.57 -6.57 2.91
N VAL A 18 -0.77 -7.58 2.64
CA VAL A 18 -1.18 -8.98 2.75
C VAL A 18 -0.23 -9.71 3.68
N ASP A 19 -0.75 -10.68 4.42
CA ASP A 19 0.07 -11.59 5.20
C ASP A 19 0.72 -12.66 4.31
N LYS A 20 1.51 -13.55 4.93
CA LYS A 20 2.21 -14.65 4.24
C LYS A 20 1.25 -15.64 3.56
N GLN A 21 0.00 -15.71 4.02
CA GLN A 21 -1.05 -16.56 3.46
C GLN A 21 -1.82 -15.84 2.34
N GLY A 22 -1.45 -14.60 2.01
CA GLY A 22 -2.11 -13.79 0.98
C GLY A 22 -3.41 -13.13 1.45
N ARG A 23 -3.72 -13.15 2.75
CA ARG A 23 -4.91 -12.50 3.30
C ARG A 23 -4.63 -11.02 3.48
N THR A 24 -5.58 -10.18 3.05
CA THR A 24 -5.48 -8.73 3.24
C THR A 24 -5.54 -8.40 4.72
N VAL A 25 -4.55 -7.66 5.21
CA VAL A 25 -4.49 -7.18 6.60
C VAL A 25 -4.75 -5.68 6.71
N ASP A 26 -4.43 -4.91 5.68
CA ASP A 26 -4.82 -3.51 5.60
C ASP A 26 -4.92 -3.01 4.15
N PHE A 27 -5.63 -1.92 3.93
CA PHE A 27 -5.71 -1.21 2.68
C PHE A 27 -5.85 0.32 2.85
N LEU A 28 -5.44 1.06 1.82
CA LEU A 28 -5.68 2.48 1.66
C LEU A 28 -6.00 2.77 0.19
N LEU A 29 -7.07 3.52 -0.03
CA LEU A 29 -7.39 4.09 -1.34
C LEU A 29 -6.86 5.52 -1.40
N SER A 30 -6.21 5.86 -2.51
CA SER A 30 -5.78 7.22 -2.78
C SER A 30 -6.09 7.62 -4.21
N GLU A 31 -6.53 8.85 -4.41
CA GLU A 31 -6.73 9.42 -5.74
C GLU A 31 -5.39 9.65 -6.47
N LYS A 32 -4.29 9.80 -5.71
CA LYS A 32 -2.95 10.07 -6.24
C LYS A 32 -1.98 8.95 -5.87
N ARG A 33 -1.06 8.63 -6.79
CA ARG A 33 0.10 7.78 -6.52
C ARG A 33 1.27 8.64 -6.13
N ASP A 34 1.41 8.90 -4.83
CA ASP A 34 2.51 9.71 -4.30
C ASP A 34 3.14 9.08 -3.04
N MET A 35 4.31 9.60 -2.67
CA MET A 35 5.04 9.14 -1.49
C MET A 35 4.30 9.43 -0.20
N ALA A 36 3.47 10.48 -0.16
CA ALA A 36 2.72 10.85 1.04
C ALA A 36 1.63 9.82 1.34
N ALA A 37 0.91 9.34 0.31
CA ALA A 37 -0.06 8.27 0.41
C ALA A 37 0.60 6.95 0.84
N ALA A 38 1.77 6.63 0.28
CA ALA A 38 2.52 5.45 0.70
C ALA A 38 2.94 5.52 2.18
N LYS A 39 3.51 6.65 2.63
CA LYS A 39 3.90 6.86 4.04
C LYS A 39 2.71 6.74 4.98
N ARG A 40 1.59 7.40 4.65
CA ARG A 40 0.35 7.30 5.44
C ARG A 40 -0.14 5.86 5.53
N PHE A 41 -0.09 5.11 4.43
CA PHE A 41 -0.45 3.70 4.42
C PHE A 41 0.43 2.87 5.36
N PHE A 42 1.76 3.03 5.31
CA PHE A 42 2.66 2.27 6.19
C PHE A 42 2.47 2.60 7.67
N ILE A 43 2.36 3.89 8.02
CA ILE A 43 2.11 4.31 9.40
C ILE A 43 0.82 3.66 9.91
N LYS A 44 -0.28 3.84 9.17
CA LYS A 44 -1.58 3.25 9.51
C LYS A 44 -1.51 1.73 9.64
N ALA A 45 -0.84 1.05 8.71
CA ALA A 45 -0.76 -0.41 8.72
C ALA A 45 0.05 -0.94 9.91
N ILE A 46 1.12 -0.25 10.32
CA ILE A 46 1.95 -0.63 11.46
C ILE A 46 1.26 -0.28 12.79
N GLU A 47 0.51 0.82 12.86
CA GLU A 47 -0.23 1.18 14.08
C GLU A 47 -1.42 0.25 14.34
N ASN A 48 -2.10 -0.20 13.28
CA ASN A 48 -3.30 -1.03 13.40
C ASN A 48 -3.02 -2.54 13.45
N ASN A 49 -1.78 -2.98 13.21
CA ASN A 49 -1.41 -4.39 13.18
C ASN A 49 -0.11 -4.61 13.95
N GLU A 50 0.24 -5.86 14.21
CA GLU A 50 1.57 -6.16 14.73
C GLU A 50 2.66 -5.73 13.74
N ALA A 51 3.71 -5.09 14.25
CA ALA A 51 4.81 -4.61 13.44
C ALA A 51 5.45 -5.79 12.66
N PRO A 52 5.50 -5.75 11.32
CA PRO A 52 6.02 -6.86 10.54
C PRO A 52 7.55 -6.91 10.67
N ALA A 53 8.10 -8.12 10.86
CA ALA A 53 9.55 -8.33 10.86
C ALA A 53 10.20 -8.09 9.47
N LYS A 54 9.43 -8.22 8.39
CA LYS A 54 9.87 -7.99 7.01
C LYS A 54 8.73 -7.48 6.15
N ILE A 55 8.98 -6.42 5.41
CA ILE A 55 8.06 -5.89 4.38
C ILE A 55 8.66 -6.21 3.01
N THR A 56 7.85 -6.77 2.11
CA THR A 56 8.23 -7.01 0.72
C THR A 56 7.30 -6.20 -0.17
N LEU A 57 7.85 -5.49 -1.16
CA LEU A 57 7.09 -4.71 -2.13
C LEU A 57 7.29 -5.35 -3.50
N ASP A 58 6.21 -5.76 -4.17
CA ASP A 58 6.37 -6.29 -5.54
C ASP A 58 6.71 -5.15 -6.48
N GLY A 59 7.96 -5.16 -6.94
CA GLY A 59 8.43 -4.62 -8.21
C GLY A 59 7.95 -3.22 -8.57
N TYR A 60 8.57 -2.21 -7.95
CA TYR A 60 8.93 -0.99 -8.65
C TYR A 60 10.33 -0.62 -8.15
N GLU A 61 11.23 -0.27 -9.07
CA GLU A 61 12.53 0.30 -8.71
C GLU A 61 12.28 1.50 -7.79
N ALA A 62 12.83 1.47 -6.58
CA ALA A 62 12.84 2.67 -5.75
C ALA A 62 13.65 3.69 -6.54
N SER A 63 13.02 4.75 -7.07
CA SER A 63 13.79 5.82 -7.68
C SER A 63 14.60 6.47 -6.55
N HIS A 64 15.86 6.08 -6.43
CA HIS A 64 16.81 6.74 -5.58
C HIS A 64 17.07 8.11 -6.21
N ARG A 65 16.27 9.10 -5.81
CA ARG A 65 16.69 10.49 -5.86
C ARG A 65 16.92 10.89 -4.41
N ALA A 66 18.13 10.57 -3.95
CA ALA A 66 18.79 11.32 -2.91
C ALA A 66 19.16 12.70 -3.46
#